data_AF-A0A0J1FWY8-F1
#
_entry.id   AF-A0A0J1FWY8-F1
#
_cell.length_a   1.000
_cell.length_b   1.000
_cell.length_c   1.000
_cell.angle_alpha   90.00
_cell.angle_beta   90.00
_cell.angle_gamma   90.00
#
_symmetry.space_group_name_H-M   'P 1'
#
loop_
_entity.id
_entity.type
_entity.pdbx_description
1 polymer ?
#
loop_
_entity_poly.entity_id
_entity_poly.type
_entity_poly.pdbx_seq_one_letter_code
_entity_poly.pdbx_strand_id
1 'polypeptide(L)' 'MANVKKEAPELECDQCGTTSELTPILTYVHQGEEKHVCTHCLPMLIHG' A
#
# COMPACT_ATOMS: atom_id res chain seq x y z
N MET A 1 1.76 -1.02 31.65
CA MET A 1 2.18 -1.77 30.46
C MET A 1 1.94 -0.86 29.27
N ALA A 2 2.98 -0.19 28.76
CA ALA A 2 2.83 0.73 27.63
C ALA A 2 2.62 -0.11 26.35
N ASN A 3 1.40 -0.12 25.83
CA ASN A 3 1.10 -0.70 24.53
C ASN A 3 1.66 0.25 23.47
N VAL A 4 2.91 0.02 23.07
CA VAL A 4 3.50 0.70 21.91
C VAL A 4 2.78 0.15 20.68
N LYS A 5 1.65 0.76 20.33
CA LYS A 5 1.07 0.59 19.01
C LYS A 5 2.16 1.06 18.04
N LYS A 6 2.80 0.13 17.34
CA LYS A 6 3.60 0.48 16.16
C LYS A 6 2.58 1.06 15.17
N GLU A 7 2.47 2.37 15.15
CA GLU A 7 1.74 3.09 14.11
C GLU A 7 2.47 2.75 12.80
N ALA A 8 1.88 1.84 12.02
CA ALA A 8 2.31 1.65 10.65
C ALA A 8 2.09 2.98 9.92
N PRO A 9 3.03 3.44 9.07
CA PRO A 9 2.83 4.66 8.32
C PRO A 9 1.53 4.56 7.52
N GLU A 10 0.73 5.62 7.56
CA GLU A 10 -0.48 5.70 6.75
C GLU A 10 -0.06 5.83 5.28
N LEU A 11 -0.32 4.77 4.50
CA LEU A 11 -0.05 4.72 3.06
C LEU A 11 -1.35 4.89 2.28
N GLU A 12 -1.24 5.37 1.05
CA GLU A 12 -2.34 5.50 0.10
C GLU A 12 -2.03 4.72 -1.18
N CYS A 13 -3.05 4.10 -1.78
CA CYS A 13 -2.92 3.37 -3.03
C CYS A 13 -2.91 4.33 -4.22
N ASP A 14 -1.85 4.30 -5.03
CA ASP A 14 -1.68 5.13 -6.22
C ASP A 14 -2.73 4.88 -7.32
N GLN A 15 -3.46 3.75 -7.26
CA GLN A 15 -4.46 3.38 -8.26
C GLN A 15 -5.89 3.76 -7.90
N CYS A 16 -6.25 3.75 -6.61
CA CYS A 16 -7.64 3.97 -6.19
C CYS A 16 -7.82 4.89 -4.99
N GLY A 17 -6.73 5.41 -4.41
CA GLY A 17 -6.77 6.36 -3.30
C GLY A 17 -7.19 5.77 -1.95
N THR A 18 -7.32 4.45 -1.84
CA THR A 18 -7.64 3.80 -0.56
C THR A 18 -6.44 3.82 0.37
N THR A 19 -6.68 3.88 1.68
CA THR A 19 -5.62 4.00 2.68
C THR A 19 -5.30 2.66 3.35
N SER A 20 -4.11 2.59 3.95
CA SER A 20 -3.63 1.43 4.70
C SER A 20 -4.49 1.06 5.92
N GLU A 21 -5.36 1.98 6.37
CA GLU A 21 -6.35 1.72 7.42
C GLU A 21 -7.50 0.81 6.93
N LEU A 22 -7.85 0.93 5.64
CA LEU A 22 -8.99 0.22 5.05
C LEU A 22 -8.57 -1.09 4.38
N THR A 23 -7.34 -1.16 3.84
CA THR A 23 -6.84 -2.34 3.14
C THR A 23 -5.32 -2.42 3.20
N PRO A 24 -4.72 -3.62 3.15
CA PRO A 24 -3.28 -3.75 3.03
C PRO A 24 -2.76 -3.06 1.76
N ILE A 25 -1.69 -2.28 1.93
CA ILE A 25 -0.95 -1.62 0.86
C ILE A 25 0.43 -2.24 0.77
N LEU A 26 0.85 -2.51 -0.45
CA LEU A 26 2.15 -3.06 -0.81
C LEU A 26 2.98 -1.95 -1.46
N THR A 27 4.18 -1.75 -0.92
CA THR A 27 5.20 -0.93 -1.56
C THR A 27 5.97 -1.78 -2.56
N TYR A 28 6.15 -1.28 -3.78
CA TYR A 28 6.94 -1.93 -4.82
C TYR A 28 7.75 -0.89 -5.59
N VAL A 29 8.83 -1.33 -6.23
CA VAL A 29 9.65 -0.45 -7.08
C VAL A 29 9.43 -0.83 -8.54
N HIS A 30 9.06 0.16 -9.35
CA HIS A 30 8.90 -0.01 -10.80
C HIS A 30 9.59 1.14 -11.53
N GLN A 31 10.51 0.81 -12.45
CA GLN A 31 11.31 1.79 -13.20
C GLN A 31 12.11 2.77 -12.30
N GLY A 32 12.50 2.32 -11.10
CA GLY A 32 13.22 3.16 -10.13
C GLY A 32 12.31 4.05 -9.27
N GLU A 33 11.00 4.02 -9.50
CA GLU A 33 10.03 4.74 -8.69
C GLU A 33 9.43 3.80 -7.63
N GLU A 34 9.43 4.25 -6.37
CA GLU A 34 8.68 3.61 -5.30
C GLU A 34 7.19 3.95 -5.47
N LYS A 35 6.35 2.91 -5.44
CA LYS A 35 4.90 3.00 -5.64
C LYS A 35 4.16 2.20 -4.58
N HIS A 36 2.92 2.56 -4.36
CA HIS A 36 2.05 2.00 -3.35
C HIS A 36 0.76 1.50 -3.99
N VAL A 37 0.45 0.22 -3.81
CA VAL A 37 -0.78 -0.37 -4.36
C VAL A 37 -1.48 -1.25 -3.35
N CYS A 38 -2.79 -1.14 -3.27
CA CYS A 38 -3.58 -2.04 -2.44
C CYS A 38 -3.72 -3.42 -3.07
N THR A 39 -4.03 -4.42 -2.25
CA THR A 39 -4.21 -5.81 -2.70
C THR A 39 -5.36 -6.00 -3.71
N HIS A 40 -6.32 -5.08 -3.78
CA HIS A 40 -7.38 -5.10 -4.79
C HIS A 40 -6.92 -4.60 -6.17
N CYS A 41 -6.01 -3.62 -6.20
CA CYS A 41 -5.50 -3.05 -7.45
C CYS A 41 -4.27 -3.80 -7.97
N LEU A 42 -3.52 -4.49 -7.10
CA LEU A 42 -2.32 -5.24 -7.49
C LEU A 42 -2.54 -6.21 -8.67
N PRO A 43 -3.63 -7.03 -8.73
CA PRO A 43 -3.84 -7.98 -9.83
C PRO A 43 -3.85 -7.32 -11.22
N MET A 44 -4.36 -6.08 -11.31
CA MET A 44 -4.40 -5.34 -12.58
C MET A 44 -3.01 -4.91 -13.06
N LEU A 45 -2.04 -4.77 -12.15
CA LEU A 45 -0.69 -4.33 -12.47
C LEU A 45 0.24 -5.47 -12.88
N ILE A 46 -0.07 -6.72 -12.49
CA ILE A 46 0.75 -7.91 -12.77
C ILE A 46 0.27 -8.72 -13.97
N HIS A 47 -0.96 -8.50 -14.44
CA HIS A 47 -1.59 -9.24 -15.53
C HIS A 47 -1.84 -8.37 -16.79
N GLY A 48 -1.02 -7.35 -17.00
CA GLY A 48 -1.01 -6.55 -18.24
C GLY A 48 -0.62 -7.36 -19.46
#